data_AF-A0A8C5Z9V5-F1
#
_entry.id   AF-A0A8C5Z9V5-F1
#
_cell.length_a   1.000
_cell.length_b   1.000
_cell.length_c   1.000
_cell.angle_alpha   90.00
_cell.angle_beta   90.00
_cell.angle_gamma   90.00
#
_symmetry.space_group_name_H-M   'P 1'
#
loop_
_entity.id
_entity.type
_entity.pdbx_description
1 polymer ?
#
loop_
_entity_poly.entity_id
_entity_poly.type
_entity_poly.pdbx_seq_one_letter_code
_entity_poly.pdbx_strand_id
1 'polypeptide(L)' 'MLVLDAEQRVTAAEALAHPYFESLHDTEDEPKAQKYDDSFDDVDRTLDEWKRVTYKEVLSFKPPRQLGARVPKETAL' A
#
# COMPACT_ATOMS: atom_id res chain seq x y z
N MET A 1 16.23 -10.24 4.72
CA MET A 1 15.71 -9.09 5.50
C MET A 1 16.82 -8.40 6.28
N LEU A 2 17.48 -9.05 7.23
CA LEU A 2 18.59 -8.47 8.01
C LEU A 2 19.93 -8.63 7.29
N VAL A 3 20.09 -7.92 6.17
CA VAL A 3 21.34 -7.86 5.40
C VAL A 3 21.81 -6.41 5.41
N LEU A 4 23.11 -6.20 5.66
CA LEU A 4 23.72 -4.86 5.74
C LEU A 4 23.55 -4.11 4.41
N ASP A 5 23.89 -4.79 3.32
CA ASP A 5 23.66 -4.28 1.96
C ASP A 5 22.16 -4.25 1.65
N ALA A 6 21.67 -3.08 1.24
CA ALA A 6 20.27 -2.85 0.90
C ALA A 6 19.86 -3.58 -0.38
N GLU A 7 20.76 -3.62 -1.36
CA GLU A 7 20.48 -4.22 -2.67
C GLU A 7 20.37 -5.75 -2.59
N GLN A 8 20.95 -6.34 -1.54
CA GLN A 8 20.88 -7.78 -1.27
C GLN A 8 19.71 -8.18 -0.33
N ARG A 9 18.86 -7.22 0.09
CA ARG A 9 17.69 -7.56 0.90
C ARG A 9 16.60 -8.16 0.02
N VAL A 10 16.04 -9.28 0.49
CA VAL A 10 14.80 -9.84 -0.05
C VAL A 10 13.69 -8.79 -0.14
N THR A 11 12.98 -8.76 -1.26
CA THR A 11 11.82 -7.89 -1.47
C THR A 11 10.58 -8.45 -0.76
N ALA A 12 9.54 -7.62 -0.60
CA ALA A 12 8.28 -8.09 -0.01
C ALA A 12 7.66 -9.25 -0.81
N ALA A 13 7.68 -9.18 -2.14
CA ALA A 13 7.12 -10.21 -3.01
C ALA A 13 7.89 -11.55 -2.88
N GLU A 14 9.23 -11.50 -2.85
CA GLU A 14 10.05 -12.71 -2.66
C GLU A 14 9.90 -13.27 -1.24
N ALA A 15 9.70 -12.41 -0.24
CA ALA A 15 9.49 -12.83 1.13
C ALA A 15 8.14 -13.55 1.32
N LEU A 16 7.09 -13.13 0.60
CA LEU A 16 5.78 -13.80 0.63
C LEU A 16 5.84 -15.22 0.04
N ALA A 17 6.72 -15.46 -0.94
CA ALA A 17 6.97 -16.79 -1.50
C ALA A 17 7.89 -17.68 -0.62
N HIS A 18 8.33 -17.20 0.54
CA HIS A 18 9.20 -17.98 1.42
C HIS A 18 8.42 -19.13 2.08
N PRO A 19 8.99 -20.34 2.25
CA PRO A 19 8.29 -21.51 2.81
C PRO A 19 7.61 -21.27 4.16
N TYR A 20 8.09 -20.28 4.92
CA TYR A 20 7.47 -19.87 6.18
C TYR A 20 6.01 -19.41 6.03
N PHE A 21 5.64 -18.84 4.87
CA PHE A 21 4.29 -18.34 4.58
C PHE A 21 3.47 -19.28 3.70
N GLU A 22 3.94 -20.49 3.38
CA GLU A 22 3.28 -21.40 2.43
C GLU A 22 1.81 -21.68 2.78
N SER A 23 1.46 -21.77 4.07
CA SER A 23 0.09 -21.98 4.53
C SER A 23 -0.84 -20.76 4.37
N LEU A 24 -0.27 -19.58 4.14
CA LEU A 24 -0.97 -18.29 4.05
C LEU A 24 -0.84 -17.64 2.67
N HIS A 25 0.10 -18.11 1.84
CA HIS A 25 0.39 -17.52 0.54
C HIS A 25 -0.73 -17.81 -0.44
N ASP A 26 -1.37 -16.74 -0.92
CA ASP A 26 -2.45 -16.77 -1.90
C ASP A 26 -2.13 -15.71 -2.97
N THR A 27 -1.69 -16.15 -4.13
CA THR A 27 -1.27 -15.25 -5.22
C THR A 27 -2.41 -14.41 -5.78
N GLU A 28 -3.66 -14.80 -5.56
CA GLU A 28 -4.84 -14.07 -6.03
C GLU A 28 -5.28 -12.96 -5.04
N ASP A 29 -4.88 -13.04 -3.76
CA ASP A 29 -5.16 -12.04 -2.71
C ASP A 29 -3.96 -11.08 -2.48
N GLU A 30 -3.00 -11.06 -3.40
CA GLU A 30 -1.80 -10.21 -3.37
C GLU A 30 -1.81 -9.14 -4.49
N PRO A 31 -2.73 -8.16 -4.45
CA PRO A 31 -2.86 -7.17 -5.50
C PRO A 31 -1.67 -6.20 -5.53
N LYS A 32 -1.18 -5.89 -6.73
CA LYS A 32 -0.24 -4.78 -6.94
C LYS A 32 -0.98 -3.46 -6.99
N ALA A 33 -0.57 -2.51 -6.17
CA ALA A 33 -1.10 -1.16 -6.21
C ALA A 33 -0.71 -0.45 -7.53
N GLN A 34 -1.55 0.49 -7.96
CA GLN A 34 -1.18 1.40 -9.02
C GLN A 34 -0.02 2.29 -8.55
N LYS A 35 0.87 2.66 -9.48
CA LYS A 35 1.98 3.55 -9.16
C LYS A 35 1.41 4.89 -8.67
N TYR A 36 1.91 5.35 -7.52
CA TYR A 36 1.61 6.68 -7.01
C TYR A 36 2.28 7.76 -7.86
N ASP A 37 1.59 8.87 -8.09
CA ASP A 37 2.15 10.06 -8.75
C ASP A 37 2.77 10.97 -7.69
N ASP A 38 4.09 10.88 -7.53
CA ASP A 38 4.92 11.61 -6.58
C ASP A 38 5.47 12.93 -7.16
N SER A 39 5.03 13.33 -8.35
CA SER A 39 5.49 14.57 -9.00
C SER A 39 5.22 15.85 -8.20
N PHE A 40 4.37 15.77 -7.18
CA PHE A 40 4.00 16.89 -6.30
C PHE A 40 4.89 17.01 -5.06
N ASP A 41 5.67 15.98 -4.72
CA ASP A 41 6.39 15.91 -3.44
C ASP A 41 7.57 16.89 -3.39
N ASP A 42 8.26 17.08 -4.52
CA ASP A 42 9.41 17.98 -4.64
C ASP A 42 9.04 19.40 -5.13
N VAL A 43 7.74 19.74 -5.17
CA VAL A 43 7.28 21.05 -5.66
C VAL A 43 7.15 22.04 -4.50
N ASP A 44 7.98 23.07 -4.49
CA ASP A 44 7.84 24.21 -3.59
C ASP A 44 6.55 24.99 -3.91
N ARG A 45 5.56 24.87 -3.03
CA ARG A 45 4.28 25.59 -3.10
C ARG A 45 4.12 26.50 -1.91
N THR A 46 3.42 27.61 -2.14
CA THR A 46 3.00 28.50 -1.04
C THR A 46 1.94 27.84 -0.16
N LEU A 47 1.78 28.35 1.07
CA LEU A 47 0.79 27.84 2.02
C LEU A 47 -0.64 27.81 1.42
N ASP A 48 -1.01 28.86 0.68
CA ASP A 48 -2.36 28.97 0.12
C ASP A 48 -2.60 27.99 -1.04
N GLU A 49 -1.55 27.66 -1.80
CA GLU A 49 -1.63 26.61 -2.82
C GLU A 49 -1.78 25.23 -2.20
N TRP A 50 -1.04 24.93 -1.13
CA TRP A 50 -1.20 23.70 -0.36
C TRP A 50 -2.62 23.57 0.18
N LYS A 51 -3.16 24.62 0.82
CA LYS A 51 -4.56 24.64 1.30
C LYS A 51 -5.54 24.33 0.19
N ARG A 52 -5.36 24.93 -1.00
CA ARG A 52 -6.24 24.72 -2.14
C ARG A 52 -6.18 23.28 -2.66
N VAL A 53 -4.98 22.70 -2.80
CA VAL A 53 -4.82 21.32 -3.26
C VAL A 53 -5.41 20.34 -2.25
N THR A 54 -5.09 20.48 -0.97
CA THR A 54 -5.66 19.64 0.09
C THR A 54 -7.18 19.73 0.14
N TYR A 55 -7.74 20.94 0.04
CA TYR A 55 -9.19 21.12 0.01
C TYR A 55 -9.83 20.43 -1.20
N LYS A 56 -9.19 20.50 -2.37
CA LYS A 56 -9.64 19.78 -3.57
C LYS A 56 -9.63 18.27 -3.35
N GLU A 57 -8.62 17.71 -2.69
CA GLU A 57 -8.56 16.27 -2.40
C GLU A 57 -9.64 15.82 -1.40
N VAL A 58 -9.97 16.65 -0.42
CA VAL A 58 -11.10 16.37 0.49
C VAL A 58 -12.41 16.30 -0.29
N LEU A 59 -12.63 17.22 -1.24
CA LEU A 59 -13.84 17.24 -2.07
C LEU A 59 -13.86 16.12 -3.13
N SER A 60 -12.69 15.69 -3.63
CA SER A 60 -12.58 14.64 -4.65
C SER A 60 -12.75 13.23 -4.05
N PHE A 61 -12.63 13.09 -2.73
CA PHE A 61 -12.74 11.83 -2.02
C PHE A 61 -14.08 11.15 -2.29
N LYS A 62 -13.99 9.89 -2.73
CA LYS A 62 -15.16 9.02 -2.92
C LYS A 62 -15.08 7.92 -1.88
N PRO A 63 -16.04 7.84 -0.93
CA PRO A 63 -16.09 6.74 0.01
C PRO A 63 -16.02 5.41 -0.72
N PRO A 64 -15.21 4.44 -0.25
CA PRO A 64 -15.22 3.13 -0.85
C PRO A 64 -16.65 2.59 -0.79
N ARG A 65 -17.12 2.02 -1.91
CA ARG A 65 -18.32 1.18 -1.86
C ARG A 65 -18.05 0.16 -0.78
N GLN A 66 -18.96 0.03 0.20
CA GLN A 66 -18.85 -1.01 1.21
C GLN A 66 -18.89 -2.35 0.47
N LEU A 67 -17.72 -2.85 0.09
CA LEU A 67 -17.54 -4.21 -0.39
C LEU A 67 -17.85 -5.04 0.84
N GLY A 68 -18.97 -5.76 0.78
CA GLY A 68 -19.60 -6.43 1.91
C GLY A 68 -18.58 -7.14 2.79
N ALA A 69 -18.80 -7.02 4.11
CA ALA A 69 -18.17 -7.77 5.20
C ALA A 69 -16.99 -8.66 4.76
N ARG A 70 -15.75 -8.20 4.97
CA ARG A 70 -14.63 -9.13 5.09
C ARG A 70 -15.02 -10.14 6.18
N VAL A 71 -15.29 -11.37 5.77
CA VAL A 71 -15.44 -12.49 6.70
C VAL A 71 -14.16 -12.50 7.53
N PRO A 72 -14.23 -12.42 8.87
CA PRO A 72 -13.04 -12.59 9.68
C PRO A 72 -12.52 -14.00 9.39
N LYS A 73 -11.35 -14.11 8.74
CA LYS A 73 -10.60 -15.36 8.76
C LYS A 73 -10.25 -15.55 10.24
N GLU A 74 -11.03 -16.37 10.94
CA GLU A 74 -10.73 -16.79 12.30
C GLU A 74 -9.30 -17.34 12.31
N THR A 75 -8.41 -16.68 13.04
CA THR A 75 -7.13 -17.24 13.42
C THR A 75 -7.43 -18.38 14.39
N ALA A 76 -7.51 -19.60 13.87
CA ALA A 76 -7.52 -20.79 14.70
C ALA A 76 -6.09 -21.08 15.20
N LEU A 77 -5.96 -21.02 16.53
CA LEU A 77 -4.86 -21.45 17.42
C LEU A 77 -3.53 -20.70 17.37
#